data_AF-A0A4R0L3P3-F1
#
_entry.id   AF-A0A4R0L3P3-F1
#
_cell.length_a   1.000
_cell.length_b   1.000
_cell.length_c   1.000
_cell.angle_alpha   90.00
_cell.angle_beta   90.00
_cell.angle_gamma   90.00
#
_symmetry.space_group_name_H-M   'P 1'
#
loop_
_entity.id
_entity.type
_entity.pdbx_description
1 polymer ?
#
loop_
_entity_poly.entity_id
_entity_poly.type
_entity_poly.pdbx_seq_one_letter_code
_entity_poly.pdbx_strand_id
1 'polypeptide(L)'
;MNGIFKGVRPLDYVLAVLMTVAGALLMYGNIEAVSDDLPHAQSSTTWAMLPAFVLVTLPILWRRRNIVAVVVVTALATIGHVLAFGWITRCGVVLPLAFALAYAVARFAGAWTNHVIALAGIVVLQVAMLARDASIDTILSGLALALPITGVFYGLGLLVQNRVEKQSAGMAPVTERAAV
;
A
#
# COMPACT_ATOMS: atom_id res chain seq x y z
N MET A 1 -5.00 -26.85 7.44
CA MET A 1 -4.35 -25.51 7.38
C MET A 1 -5.01 -24.71 6.26
N ASN A 2 -5.69 -23.61 6.58
CA ASN A 2 -6.49 -22.84 5.62
C ASN A 2 -5.58 -22.28 4.51
N GLY A 3 -5.87 -22.61 3.24
CA GLY A 3 -5.07 -22.20 2.06
C GLY A 3 -4.96 -20.68 1.83
N ILE A 4 -5.69 -19.89 2.61
CA ILE A 4 -5.71 -18.42 2.61
C ILE A 4 -4.37 -17.83 3.10
N PHE A 5 -3.71 -18.46 4.08
CA PHE A 5 -2.46 -17.97 4.68
C PHE A 5 -1.19 -18.60 4.09
N LYS A 6 -1.33 -19.49 3.10
CA LYS A 6 -0.18 -20.13 2.45
C LYS A 6 0.66 -19.08 1.72
N GLY A 7 1.94 -18.97 2.09
CA GLY A 7 2.91 -18.07 1.45
C GLY A 7 3.11 -16.71 2.14
N VAL A 8 2.39 -16.43 3.24
CA VAL A 8 2.59 -15.22 4.07
C VAL A 8 3.81 -15.43 4.96
N ARG A 9 4.77 -14.49 4.93
CA ARG A 9 5.99 -14.54 5.77
C ARG A 9 5.80 -13.71 7.06
N PRO A 10 6.59 -13.95 8.13
CA PRO A 10 6.51 -13.19 9.38
C PRO A 10 6.56 -11.66 9.19
N LEU A 11 7.44 -11.17 8.30
CA LEU A 11 7.54 -9.74 8.00
C LEU A 11 6.29 -9.16 7.30
N ASP A 12 5.48 -9.99 6.64
CA ASP A 12 4.22 -9.52 6.04
C ASP A 12 3.18 -9.27 7.12
N TYR A 13 3.14 -10.09 8.18
CA TYR A 13 2.32 -9.84 9.37
C TYR A 13 2.75 -8.57 10.10
N VAL A 14 4.06 -8.38 10.33
CA VAL A 14 4.57 -7.16 10.99
C VAL A 14 4.13 -5.92 10.22
N LEU A 15 4.31 -5.90 8.90
CA LEU A 15 3.90 -4.75 8.10
C LEU A 15 2.38 -4.51 8.15
N ALA A 16 1.58 -5.57 8.01
CA ALA A 16 0.14 -5.45 8.06
C ALA A 16 -0.35 -4.95 9.42
N VAL A 17 0.20 -5.47 10.52
CA VAL A 17 -0.10 -5.02 11.89
C VAL A 17 0.29 -3.55 12.05
N LEU A 18 1.49 -3.16 11.63
CA LEU A 18 1.94 -1.76 11.71
C LEU A 18 1.01 -0.83 10.93
N MET A 19 0.67 -1.16 9.68
CA MET A 19 -0.24 -0.35 8.86
C MET A 19 -1.64 -0.29 9.47
N THR A 20 -2.15 -1.41 9.99
CA THR A 20 -3.48 -1.48 10.58
C THR A 20 -3.58 -0.73 11.91
N VAL A 21 -2.57 -0.85 12.78
CA VAL A 21 -2.50 -0.10 14.04
C VAL A 21 -2.36 1.39 13.77
N ALA A 22 -1.48 1.80 12.85
CA ALA A 22 -1.35 3.20 12.45
C ALA A 22 -2.66 3.73 11.87
N GLY A 23 -3.33 2.94 11.01
CA GLY A 23 -4.65 3.26 10.47
C GLY A 23 -5.70 3.42 11.55
N ALA A 24 -5.73 2.52 12.53
CA ALA A 24 -6.67 2.58 13.64
C ALA A 24 -6.45 3.82 14.52
N LEU A 25 -5.19 4.13 14.87
CA LEU A 25 -4.86 5.34 15.62
C LEU A 25 -5.25 6.61 14.85
N LEU A 26 -5.04 6.63 13.53
CA LEU A 26 -5.40 7.76 12.68
C LEU A 26 -6.93 7.91 12.55
N MET A 27 -7.70 6.82 12.40
CA MET A 27 -9.17 6.89 12.41
C MET A 27 -9.72 7.30 13.77
N TYR A 28 -9.13 6.82 14.88
CA TYR A 28 -9.46 7.28 16.22
C TYR A 28 -9.23 8.80 16.37
N GLY A 29 -8.10 9.30 15.86
CA GLY A 29 -7.83 10.73 15.80
C GLY A 29 -8.86 11.54 14.99
N ASN A 30 -9.42 10.97 13.92
CA ASN A 30 -10.53 11.61 13.18
C ASN A 30 -11.84 11.59 13.99
N ILE A 31 -12.14 10.50 14.70
CA ILE A 31 -13.37 10.37 15.51
C ILE A 31 -13.38 11.39 16.66
N GLU A 32 -12.26 11.56 17.34
CA GLU A 32 -12.11 12.47 18.47
C GLU A 32 -11.82 13.92 18.06
N ALA A 33 -11.56 14.17 16.78
CA ALA A 33 -11.21 15.51 16.31
C ALA A 33 -12.43 16.44 16.35
N VAL A 34 -12.29 17.52 17.13
CA VAL A 34 -13.14 18.70 17.09
C VAL A 34 -12.27 19.88 16.68
N SER A 35 -11.70 19.83 15.47
CA SER A 35 -10.76 20.88 15.00
C SER A 35 -11.26 21.55 13.74
N ASP A 36 -11.46 22.88 13.82
CA ASP A 36 -11.74 23.77 12.69
C ASP A 36 -10.47 24.16 11.91
N ASP A 37 -9.28 23.68 12.33
CA ASP A 37 -7.97 24.12 11.83
C ASP A 37 -7.42 23.24 10.68
N LEU A 38 -8.27 22.39 10.09
CA LEU A 38 -7.94 21.59 8.91
C LEU A 38 -8.30 22.36 7.63
N PRO A 39 -7.53 22.20 6.54
CA PRO A 39 -7.88 22.75 5.22
C PRO A 39 -9.33 22.49 4.78
N HIS A 40 -9.86 21.32 5.13
CA HIS A 40 -11.26 20.98 4.89
C HIS A 40 -11.90 20.45 6.17
N ALA A 41 -13.11 20.93 6.49
CA ALA A 41 -13.88 20.46 7.62
C ALA A 41 -14.22 18.97 7.49
N GLN A 42 -14.12 18.23 8.60
CA GLN A 42 -14.40 16.81 8.60
C GLN A 42 -15.89 16.52 8.32
N SER A 43 -16.15 15.54 7.47
CA SER A 43 -17.51 15.15 7.08
C SER A 43 -18.13 14.09 7.98
N SER A 44 -17.35 13.44 8.83
CA SER A 44 -17.81 12.30 9.64
C SER A 44 -16.89 12.08 10.84
N THR A 45 -17.47 11.55 11.92
CA THR A 45 -16.75 11.18 13.17
C THR A 45 -17.22 9.81 13.70
N THR A 46 -17.75 8.96 12.82
CA THR A 46 -18.34 7.66 13.20
C THR A 46 -17.29 6.58 13.46
N TRP A 47 -17.55 5.75 14.46
CA TRP A 47 -16.75 4.55 14.77
C TRP A 47 -16.70 3.52 13.63
N ALA A 48 -17.63 3.60 12.66
CA ALA A 48 -17.61 2.73 11.47
C ALA A 48 -16.36 2.92 10.59
N MET A 49 -15.64 4.04 10.73
CA MET A 49 -14.38 4.28 10.03
C MET A 49 -13.31 3.24 10.35
N LEU A 50 -13.20 2.81 11.61
CA LEU A 50 -12.18 1.85 12.05
C LEU A 50 -12.24 0.53 11.29
N PRO A 51 -13.34 -0.25 11.34
CA PRO A 51 -13.42 -1.51 10.63
C PRO A 51 -13.34 -1.32 9.10
N ALA A 52 -13.83 -0.20 8.56
CA ALA A 52 -13.69 0.10 7.14
C ALA A 52 -12.22 0.34 6.74
N PHE A 53 -11.44 1.04 7.56
CA PHE A 53 -10.03 1.32 7.28
C PHE A 53 -9.15 0.07 7.43
N VAL A 54 -9.52 -0.87 8.31
CA VAL A 54 -8.88 -2.19 8.37
C VAL A 54 -8.97 -2.90 7.01
N LEU A 55 -10.07 -2.77 6.26
CA LEU A 55 -10.20 -3.33 4.91
C LEU A 55 -9.23 -2.70 3.90
N VAL A 56 -8.77 -1.47 4.14
CA VAL A 56 -7.76 -0.80 3.31
C VAL A 56 -6.38 -1.38 3.57
N THR A 57 -6.02 -1.67 4.82
CA THR A 57 -4.66 -2.08 5.18
C THR A 57 -4.43 -3.59 5.08
N LEU A 58 -5.43 -4.41 5.39
CA LEU A 58 -5.32 -5.88 5.40
C LEU A 58 -4.78 -6.51 4.11
N PRO A 59 -5.15 -6.06 2.89
CA PRO A 59 -4.69 -6.68 1.65
C PRO A 59 -3.17 -6.83 1.54
N ILE A 60 -2.38 -5.99 2.21
CA ILE A 60 -0.92 -6.05 2.17
C ILE A 60 -0.33 -7.37 2.68
N LEU A 61 -1.07 -8.13 3.50
CA LEU A 61 -0.69 -9.49 3.92
C LEU A 61 -0.41 -10.41 2.74
N TRP A 62 -1.16 -10.25 1.65
CA TRP A 62 -1.08 -11.11 0.47
C TRP A 62 -0.18 -10.55 -0.64
N ARG A 63 0.65 -9.53 -0.35
CA ARG A 63 1.50 -8.84 -1.33
C ARG A 63 2.41 -9.76 -2.15
N ARG A 64 2.81 -10.90 -1.59
CA ARG A 64 3.69 -11.89 -2.27
C ARG A 64 2.95 -12.85 -3.18
N ARG A 65 1.63 -13.00 -2.98
CA ARG A 65 0.80 -13.96 -3.72
C ARG A 65 0.26 -13.38 -5.01
N ASN A 66 -0.26 -12.16 -4.95
CA ASN A 66 -0.74 -11.43 -6.12
C ASN A 66 -0.76 -9.93 -5.83
N ILE A 67 0.33 -9.24 -6.14
CA ILE A 67 0.44 -7.81 -5.84
C ILE A 67 -0.54 -6.95 -6.62
N VAL A 68 -0.90 -7.35 -7.85
CA VAL A 68 -1.90 -6.62 -8.67
C VAL A 68 -3.25 -6.66 -7.97
N ALA A 69 -3.71 -7.83 -7.53
CA ALA A 69 -4.96 -7.97 -6.79
C ALA A 69 -4.93 -7.18 -5.48
N VAL A 70 -3.81 -7.20 -4.75
CA VAL A 70 -3.65 -6.42 -3.51
C VAL A 70 -3.80 -4.92 -3.77
N VAL A 71 -3.13 -4.38 -4.80
CA VAL A 71 -3.24 -2.96 -5.17
C VAL A 71 -4.69 -2.62 -5.56
N VAL A 72 -5.31 -3.43 -6.41
CA VAL A 72 -6.69 -3.20 -6.87
C VAL A 72 -7.68 -3.21 -5.69
N VAL A 73 -7.60 -4.22 -4.82
CA VAL A 73 -8.48 -4.32 -3.64
C VAL A 73 -8.24 -3.14 -2.69
N THR A 74 -6.97 -2.75 -2.46
CA THR A 74 -6.64 -1.60 -1.62
C THR A 74 -7.19 -0.30 -2.19
N ALA A 75 -7.07 -0.09 -3.51
CA ALA A 75 -7.62 1.07 -4.20
C ALA A 75 -9.16 1.11 -4.10
N LEU A 76 -9.83 -0.01 -4.36
CA LEU A 76 -11.29 -0.11 -4.25
C LEU A 76 -11.78 0.11 -2.81
N ALA A 77 -11.12 -0.49 -1.82
CA ALA A 77 -11.44 -0.28 -0.42
C ALA A 77 -11.26 1.20 -0.02
N THR A 78 -10.20 1.85 -0.51
CA THR A 78 -9.96 3.28 -0.26
C THR A 78 -11.01 4.16 -0.93
N ILE A 79 -11.41 3.86 -2.17
CA ILE A 79 -12.51 4.55 -2.85
C ILE A 79 -13.81 4.40 -2.05
N GLY A 80 -14.13 3.18 -1.62
CA GLY A 80 -15.29 2.93 -0.75
C GLY A 80 -15.23 3.75 0.54
N HIS A 81 -14.07 3.83 1.18
CA HIS A 81 -13.84 4.63 2.38
C HIS A 81 -13.93 6.15 2.12
N VAL A 82 -13.57 6.61 0.93
CA VAL A 82 -13.71 8.00 0.51
C VAL A 82 -15.19 8.35 0.32
N LEU A 83 -15.91 7.50 -0.41
CA LEU A 83 -17.33 7.69 -0.69
C LEU A 83 -18.20 7.60 0.57
N ALA A 84 -17.86 6.70 1.50
CA ALA A 84 -18.63 6.48 2.72
C ALA A 84 -18.45 7.58 3.78
N PHE A 85 -17.26 8.18 3.88
CA PHE A 85 -16.92 9.06 5.02
C PHE A 85 -16.52 10.48 4.62
N GLY A 86 -16.47 10.81 3.32
CA GLY A 86 -16.24 12.18 2.84
C GLY A 86 -14.87 12.73 3.21
N TRP A 87 -14.81 13.99 3.64
CA TRP A 87 -13.57 14.64 4.08
C TRP A 87 -13.12 14.13 5.45
N ILE A 88 -12.03 13.38 5.48
CA ILE A 88 -11.31 12.99 6.70
C ILE A 88 -9.83 12.88 6.37
N THR A 89 -8.96 12.95 7.36
CA THR A 89 -7.53 12.72 7.17
C THR A 89 -7.28 11.23 6.92
N ARG A 90 -6.57 10.89 5.84
CA ARG A 90 -6.19 9.52 5.45
C ARG A 90 -4.73 9.42 5.05
N CYS A 91 -4.17 10.52 4.54
CA CYS A 91 -2.85 10.60 3.94
C CYS A 91 -1.73 10.07 4.86
N GLY A 92 -1.84 10.26 6.18
CA GLY A 92 -0.87 9.80 7.17
C GLY A 92 -0.64 8.27 7.20
N VAL A 93 -1.54 7.46 6.64
CA VAL A 93 -1.38 6.00 6.55
C VAL A 93 -1.51 5.48 5.13
N VAL A 94 -2.42 6.04 4.32
CA VAL A 94 -2.61 5.58 2.93
C VAL A 94 -1.39 5.90 2.05
N LEU A 95 -0.68 7.01 2.29
CA LEU A 95 0.58 7.29 1.56
C LEU A 95 1.70 6.30 1.92
N PRO A 96 2.04 6.08 3.21
CA PRO A 96 2.99 5.02 3.58
C PRO A 96 2.62 3.66 3.00
N LEU A 97 1.32 3.30 3.01
CA LEU A 97 0.83 2.07 2.42
C LEU A 97 1.08 2.03 0.91
N ALA A 98 0.78 3.10 0.18
CA ALA A 98 1.04 3.21 -1.25
C ALA A 98 2.54 3.07 -1.58
N PHE A 99 3.43 3.63 -0.75
CA PHE A 99 4.88 3.48 -0.92
C PHE A 99 5.35 2.04 -0.67
N ALA A 100 4.80 1.39 0.37
CA ALA A 100 5.06 -0.01 0.64
C ALA A 100 4.55 -0.94 -0.49
N LEU A 101 3.41 -0.60 -1.09
CA LEU A 101 2.88 -1.30 -2.26
C LEU A 101 3.77 -1.06 -3.49
N ALA A 102 4.28 0.14 -3.72
CA ALA A 102 5.18 0.42 -4.84
C ALA A 102 6.47 -0.41 -4.76
N TYR A 103 7.07 -0.49 -3.56
CA TYR A 103 8.19 -1.40 -3.30
C TYR A 103 7.82 -2.86 -3.58
N ALA A 104 6.63 -3.30 -3.14
CA ALA A 104 6.16 -4.66 -3.34
C ALA A 104 5.87 -4.98 -4.83
N VAL A 105 5.34 -4.03 -5.59
CA VAL A 105 5.11 -4.16 -7.04
C VAL A 105 6.43 -4.43 -7.74
N ALA A 106 7.45 -3.60 -7.49
CA ALA A 106 8.76 -3.78 -8.08
C ALA A 106 9.38 -5.16 -7.79
N ARG A 107 9.05 -5.75 -6.64
CA ARG A 107 9.63 -7.03 -6.20
C ARG A 107 8.83 -8.25 -6.64
N PHE A 108 7.51 -8.15 -6.78
CA PHE A 108 6.63 -9.32 -6.87
C PHE A 108 5.70 -9.31 -8.09
N ALA A 109 5.67 -8.25 -8.90
CA ALA A 109 4.74 -8.17 -10.04
C ALA A 109 5.11 -9.11 -11.20
N GLY A 110 6.39 -9.46 -11.36
CA GLY A 110 6.84 -10.38 -12.40
C GLY A 110 6.79 -9.73 -13.78
N ALA A 111 5.80 -10.07 -14.61
CA ALA A 111 5.68 -9.57 -15.98
C ALA A 111 5.46 -8.04 -16.03
N TRP A 112 6.05 -7.36 -17.03
CA TRP A 112 5.97 -5.91 -17.20
C TRP A 112 4.53 -5.35 -17.16
N THR A 113 3.57 -6.04 -17.78
CA THR A 113 2.15 -5.65 -17.77
C THR A 113 1.61 -5.51 -16.34
N ASN A 114 2.02 -6.39 -15.42
CA ASN A 114 1.62 -6.31 -14.02
C ASN A 114 2.22 -5.11 -13.30
N HIS A 115 3.45 -4.70 -13.66
CA HIS A 115 4.05 -3.46 -13.13
C HIS A 115 3.22 -2.25 -13.55
N VAL A 116 2.88 -2.14 -14.83
CA VAL A 116 2.09 -1.01 -15.36
C VAL A 116 0.71 -0.95 -14.70
N ILE A 117 -0.02 -2.08 -14.64
CA ILE A 117 -1.35 -2.15 -14.03
C ILE A 117 -1.29 -1.78 -12.55
N ALA A 118 -0.32 -2.33 -11.80
CA ALA A 118 -0.23 -2.07 -10.37
C ALA A 118 0.25 -0.63 -10.07
N LEU A 119 1.19 -0.07 -10.85
CA LEU A 119 1.58 1.32 -10.69
C LEU A 119 0.43 2.28 -11.01
N ALA A 120 -0.32 2.02 -12.09
CA ALA A 120 -1.53 2.77 -12.39
C ALA A 120 -2.55 2.67 -11.23
N GLY A 121 -2.74 1.48 -10.66
CA GLY A 121 -3.57 1.27 -9.49
C GLY A 121 -3.11 2.05 -8.25
N ILE A 122 -1.79 2.18 -8.03
CA ILE A 122 -1.22 3.00 -6.95
C ILE A 122 -1.49 4.49 -7.18
N VAL A 123 -1.39 4.97 -8.43
CA VAL A 123 -1.75 6.36 -8.76
C VAL A 123 -3.24 6.60 -8.50
N VAL A 124 -4.12 5.68 -8.91
CA VAL A 124 -5.55 5.75 -8.62
C VAL A 124 -5.81 5.77 -7.11
N LEU A 125 -5.15 4.93 -6.34
CA LEU A 125 -5.22 4.91 -4.87
C LEU A 125 -4.85 6.28 -4.27
N GLN A 126 -3.76 6.90 -4.74
CA GLN A 126 -3.31 8.21 -4.26
C GLN A 126 -4.28 9.32 -4.64
N VAL A 127 -4.75 9.36 -5.89
CA VAL A 127 -5.74 10.34 -6.34
C VAL A 127 -7.03 10.20 -5.54
N ALA A 128 -7.54 8.97 -5.37
CA ALA A 128 -8.78 8.71 -4.66
C ALA A 128 -8.73 9.20 -3.22
N MET A 129 -7.64 8.89 -2.49
CA MET A 129 -7.54 9.33 -1.10
C MET A 129 -7.34 10.85 -0.97
N LEU A 130 -6.53 11.46 -1.85
CA LEU A 130 -6.27 12.91 -1.82
C LEU A 130 -7.50 13.73 -2.21
N ALA A 131 -8.40 13.17 -3.02
CA ALA A 131 -9.59 13.88 -3.49
C ALA A 131 -10.53 14.32 -2.36
N ARG A 132 -10.48 13.66 -1.20
CA ARG A 132 -11.26 14.01 -0.01
C ARG A 132 -10.42 13.92 1.27
N ASP A 133 -9.13 14.22 1.20
CA ASP A 133 -8.29 14.27 2.39
C ASP A 133 -8.45 15.60 3.11
N ALA A 134 -8.75 15.58 4.41
CA ALA A 134 -8.98 16.80 5.17
C ALA A 134 -7.71 17.60 5.46
N SER A 135 -6.53 16.95 5.42
CA SER A 135 -5.24 17.55 5.79
C SER A 135 -4.43 18.08 4.60
N ILE A 136 -4.94 17.96 3.38
CA ILE A 136 -4.26 18.40 2.17
C ILE A 136 -5.11 19.45 1.46
N ASP A 137 -4.51 20.60 1.15
CA ASP A 137 -5.20 21.71 0.47
C ASP A 137 -5.68 21.31 -0.93
N THR A 138 -4.79 20.70 -1.72
CA THR A 138 -5.07 20.34 -3.12
C THR A 138 -4.47 19.00 -3.51
N ILE A 139 -5.16 18.26 -4.39
CA ILE A 139 -4.67 16.99 -4.96
C ILE A 139 -3.28 17.17 -5.59
N LEU A 140 -3.05 18.30 -6.28
CA LEU A 140 -1.79 18.56 -6.97
C LEU A 140 -0.61 18.64 -5.98
N SER A 141 -0.78 19.32 -4.85
CA SER A 141 0.26 19.40 -3.81
C SER A 141 0.57 18.04 -3.20
N GLY A 142 -0.45 17.23 -2.92
CA GLY A 142 -0.28 15.87 -2.40
C GLY A 142 0.43 14.95 -3.40
N LEU A 143 0.05 14.99 -4.68
CA LEU A 143 0.68 14.17 -5.73
C LEU A 143 2.12 14.59 -6.04
N ALA A 144 2.41 15.90 -6.01
CA ALA A 144 3.75 16.43 -6.24
C ALA A 144 4.76 15.84 -5.23
N LEU A 145 4.31 15.53 -4.01
CA LEU A 145 5.12 14.84 -3.00
C LEU A 145 5.03 13.31 -3.11
N ALA A 146 3.82 12.77 -3.29
CA ALA A 146 3.59 11.33 -3.27
C ALA A 146 4.25 10.58 -4.43
N LEU A 147 4.22 11.14 -5.65
CA LEU A 147 4.74 10.45 -6.83
C LEU A 147 6.27 10.26 -6.79
N PRO A 148 7.11 11.27 -6.46
CA PRO A 148 8.54 11.06 -6.31
C PRO A 148 8.89 10.02 -5.26
N ILE A 149 8.25 10.06 -4.08
CA ILE A 149 8.50 9.09 -3.00
C ILE A 149 8.10 7.68 -3.47
N THR A 150 6.96 7.55 -4.15
CA THR A 150 6.53 6.28 -4.76
C THR A 150 7.58 5.75 -5.73
N GLY A 151 8.13 6.62 -6.58
CA GLY A 151 9.21 6.29 -7.51
C GLY A 151 10.47 5.80 -6.80
N VAL A 152 10.87 6.44 -5.70
CA VAL A 152 11.99 6.01 -4.86
C VAL A 152 11.76 4.61 -4.30
N PHE A 153 10.61 4.35 -3.68
CA PHE A 153 10.30 3.03 -3.10
C PHE A 153 10.19 1.94 -4.16
N TYR A 154 9.62 2.24 -5.32
CA TYR A 154 9.60 1.34 -6.47
C TYR A 154 11.03 1.02 -6.94
N GLY A 155 11.88 2.04 -7.10
CA GLY A 155 13.29 1.87 -7.47
C GLY A 155 14.06 1.01 -6.46
N LEU A 156 13.87 1.24 -5.16
CA LEU A 156 14.44 0.39 -4.10
C LEU A 156 13.99 -1.06 -4.22
N GLY A 157 12.73 -1.31 -4.57
CA GLY A 157 12.21 -2.65 -4.81
C GLY A 157 12.89 -3.34 -5.98
N LEU A 158 13.12 -2.62 -7.10
CA LEU A 158 13.84 -3.15 -8.27
C LEU A 158 15.29 -3.48 -7.91
N LEU A 159 15.97 -2.60 -7.17
CA LEU A 159 17.35 -2.84 -6.71
C LEU A 159 17.45 -4.11 -5.88
N VAL A 160 16.51 -4.32 -4.95
CA VAL A 160 16.49 -5.53 -4.12
C VAL A 160 16.15 -6.78 -4.93
N GLN A 161 15.19 -6.71 -5.86
CA GLN A 161 14.84 -7.83 -6.73
C GLN A 161 16.02 -8.27 -7.59
N ASN A 162 16.69 -7.33 -8.24
CA ASN A 162 17.88 -7.58 -9.06
C ASN A 162 19.00 -8.25 -8.25
N ARG A 163 19.17 -7.88 -6.97
CA ARG A 163 20.16 -8.52 -6.10
C ARG A 163 19.79 -9.97 -5.77
N VAL A 164 18.52 -10.23 -5.46
CA VAL A 164 18.03 -11.59 -5.14
C VAL A 164 18.15 -12.52 -6.35
N GLU A 165 17.84 -12.03 -7.55
CA GLU A 165 17.97 -12.81 -8.79
C GLU A 165 19.43 -13.17 -9.08
N LYS A 166 20.35 -12.21 -8.96
CA LYS A 166 21.79 -12.45 -9.14
C LYS A 166 22.35 -13.46 -8.13
N GLN A 167 21.96 -13.35 -6.87
CA GLN A 167 22.36 -14.32 -5.84
C GLN A 167 21.82 -15.73 -6.15
N SER A 168 20.58 -15.83 -6.62
CA SER A 168 19.98 -17.12 -7.00
C SER A 168 20.67 -17.75 -8.21
N ALA A 169 21.06 -16.94 -9.21
CA ALA A 169 21.79 -17.42 -10.38
C ALA A 169 23.21 -17.91 -10.05
N GLY A 170 23.89 -17.26 -9.10
CA GLY A 170 25.23 -17.66 -8.65
C GLY A 170 25.29 -18.96 -7.84
N MET A 171 24.15 -19.42 -7.30
CA MET A 171 24.04 -20.69 -6.56
C MET A 171 23.61 -21.87 -7.43
N ALA A 172 23.42 -21.68 -8.75
CA ALA A 172 23.08 -22.78 -9.64
C ALA A 172 24.20 -23.85 -9.61
N PRO A 173 23.87 -25.13 -9.38
CA PRO A 173 24.84 -26.15 -9.02
C PRO A 173 25.88 -26.42 -10.11
N VAL A 174 27.15 -26.41 -9.71
CA VAL A 174 28.34 -26.91 -10.44
C VAL A 174 28.30 -28.45 -10.61
N THR A 175 27.16 -29.10 -10.39
CA THR A 175 27.04 -30.56 -10.24
C THR A 175 26.95 -31.32 -11.57
N GLU A 176 27.02 -30.66 -12.73
CA GLU A 176 26.92 -31.34 -14.03
C GLU A 176 28.28 -31.58 -14.73
N ARG A 177 29.42 -31.14 -14.17
CA ARG A 177 30.75 -31.28 -14.82
C ARG A 177 31.67 -32.36 -14.25
N ALA A 178 31.20 -33.19 -13.32
CA ALA A 178 32.03 -34.23 -12.69
C ALA A 178 31.64 -35.67 -13.07
N ALA A 179 30.92 -35.87 -14.17
CA ALA A 179 30.63 -37.19 -14.73
C ALA A 179 31.12 -37.25 -16.18
N VAL A 180 32.43 -37.43 -16.36
CA VAL A 180 33.06 -37.95 -17.58
C VAL A 180 34.05 -39.03 -17.16
#